data_AF-A0A2D3WAQ7-F1
#
_entry.id   AF-A0A2D3WAQ7-F1
#
_cell.length_a   1.000
_cell.length_b   1.000
_cell.length_c   1.000
_cell.angle_alpha   90.00
_cell.angle_beta   90.00
_cell.angle_gamma   90.00
#
_symmetry.space_group_name_H-M   'P 1'
#
loop_
_entity.id
_entity.type
_entity.pdbx_description
1 polymer ?
#
loop_
_entity_poly.entity_id
_entity_poly.type
_entity_poly.pdbx_seq_one_letter_code
_entity_poly.pdbx_strand_id
1 'polypeptide(L)'
;METSIIVAIIAGFVSFIGLVITKEQKISEFRQAWIEALRNDVAELMSTINHFELAYLTYKKQNRGKLAHDFIDENIEITNKIQLMIHKINLRLNPNDSEGLIKELNKLNKILISPSEMIKDNNLENATNQFTEKAHTILKNEWERVKKGEPWFRFTKWGIVVLFFIGFIIFVGSIEVVNSKKDNQISTLQKESNQLNHQKAIVNKKVIESNIKTNESNVSTK
;
A
#
# COMPACT_ATOMS: atom_id res chain seq x y z
N MET A 1 24.10 25.81 14.28
CA MET A 1 23.83 24.63 15.14
C MET A 1 22.36 24.22 15.04
N GLU A 2 21.41 25.16 15.09
CA GLU A 2 19.97 24.87 15.01
C GLU A 2 19.50 24.25 13.68
N THR A 3 20.03 24.71 12.54
CA THR A 3 19.66 24.17 11.21
C THR A 3 20.11 22.73 11.00
N SER A 4 21.26 22.34 11.54
CA SER A 4 21.79 20.97 11.42
C SER A 4 20.92 19.95 12.15
N ILE A 5 20.35 20.32 13.30
CA ILE A 5 19.43 19.47 14.06
C ILE A 5 18.15 19.25 13.25
N ILE A 6 17.60 20.31 12.66
CA ILE A 6 16.40 20.23 11.81
C ILE A 6 16.65 19.32 10.60
N VAL A 7 17.79 19.49 9.91
CA VAL A 7 18.17 18.64 8.77
C VAL A 7 18.31 17.17 9.19
N ALA A 8 18.92 16.89 10.34
CA ALA A 8 19.07 15.53 10.85
C ALA A 8 17.70 14.88 11.17
N ILE A 9 16.78 15.63 11.78
CA ILE A 9 15.41 15.16 12.07
C ILE A 9 14.67 14.83 10.78
N ILE A 10 14.74 15.70 9.77
CA ILE A 10 14.11 15.47 8.46
C ILE A 10 14.70 14.22 7.81
N ALA A 11 16.03 14.08 7.80
CA ALA A 11 16.70 12.91 7.24
C ALA A 11 16.27 11.62 7.95
N GLY A 12 16.19 11.63 9.28
CA GLY A 12 15.69 10.51 10.07
C GLY A 12 14.25 10.14 9.74
N PHE A 13 13.37 11.14 9.59
CA PHE A 13 11.97 10.93 9.23
C PHE A 13 11.80 10.35 7.81
N VAL A 14 12.55 10.87 6.83
CA VAL A 14 12.55 10.34 5.46
C VAL A 14 13.05 8.90 5.42
N SER A 15 14.13 8.61 6.15
CA SER A 15 14.66 7.23 6.28
C SER A 15 13.62 6.29 6.89
N PHE A 16 12.93 6.72 7.95
CA PHE A 16 11.86 5.95 8.59
C PHE A 16 10.71 5.63 7.61
N ILE A 17 10.25 6.62 6.83
CA ILE A 17 9.23 6.39 5.79
C ILE A 17 9.72 5.35 4.77
N GLY A 18 10.98 5.47 4.33
CA GLY A 18 11.59 4.51 3.41
C GLY A 18 11.58 3.08 3.95
N LEU A 19 11.89 2.90 5.24
CA LEU A 19 11.84 1.59 5.90
C LEU A 19 10.41 1.02 5.95
N VAL A 20 9.42 1.85 6.28
CA VAL A 20 8.01 1.42 6.32
C VAL A 20 7.53 0.98 4.94
N ILE A 21 7.84 1.76 3.90
CA ILE A 21 7.47 1.42 2.51
C ILE A 21 8.17 0.13 2.08
N THR A 22 9.47 0.00 2.36
CA THR A 22 10.25 -1.20 2.00
C THR A 22 9.69 -2.45 2.67
N LYS A 23 9.32 -2.36 3.96
CA LYS A 23 8.68 -3.45 4.69
C LYS A 23 7.35 -3.85 4.02
N GLU A 24 6.48 -2.89 3.74
CA GLU A 24 5.17 -3.15 3.12
C GLU A 24 5.30 -3.78 1.73
N GLN A 25 6.22 -3.26 0.93
CA GLN A 25 6.50 -3.80 -0.40
C GLN A 25 6.98 -5.25 -0.30
N LYS A 26 7.92 -5.55 0.60
CA LYS A 26 8.43 -6.92 0.78
C LYS A 26 7.35 -7.88 1.26
N ILE A 27 6.47 -7.45 2.15
CA ILE A 27 5.36 -8.30 2.63
C ILE A 27 4.38 -8.57 1.48
N SER A 28 4.07 -7.56 0.67
CA SER A 28 3.23 -7.72 -0.52
C SER A 28 3.85 -8.68 -1.53
N GLU A 29 5.16 -8.55 -1.79
CA GLU A 29 5.93 -9.46 -2.66
C GLU A 29 5.88 -10.90 -2.15
N PHE A 30 6.09 -11.14 -0.85
CA PHE A 30 6.01 -12.49 -0.28
C PHE A 30 4.61 -13.09 -0.37
N ARG A 31 3.56 -12.29 -0.17
CA ARG A 31 2.17 -12.76 -0.33
C ARG A 31 1.87 -13.09 -1.79
N GLN A 32 2.29 -12.26 -2.74
CA GLN A 32 2.13 -12.53 -4.17
C GLN A 32 2.87 -13.80 -4.57
N ALA A 33 4.11 -14.00 -4.09
CA ALA A 33 4.87 -15.22 -4.32
C ALA A 33 4.16 -16.46 -3.74
N TRP A 34 3.56 -16.36 -2.56
CA TRP A 34 2.75 -17.44 -1.98
C TRP A 34 1.49 -17.73 -2.83
N ILE A 35 0.77 -16.69 -3.29
CA ILE A 35 -0.41 -16.82 -4.16
C ILE A 35 -0.02 -17.52 -5.46
N GLU A 36 1.08 -17.10 -6.08
CA GLU A 36 1.57 -17.67 -7.34
C GLU A 36 1.98 -19.13 -7.18
N ALA A 37 2.70 -19.44 -6.11
CA ALA A 37 3.09 -20.81 -5.81
C ALA A 37 1.89 -21.71 -5.55
N LEU A 38 0.87 -21.23 -4.80
CA LEU A 38 -0.36 -21.98 -4.59
C LEU A 38 -1.13 -22.18 -5.90
N ARG A 39 -1.22 -21.16 -6.76
CA ARG A 39 -1.87 -21.27 -8.08
C ARG A 39 -1.19 -22.34 -8.95
N ASN A 40 0.14 -22.35 -8.98
CA ASN A 40 0.92 -23.34 -9.72
C ASN A 40 0.75 -24.75 -9.16
N ASP A 41 0.78 -24.91 -7.83
CA ASP A 41 0.57 -26.21 -7.18
C ASP A 41 -0.85 -26.75 -7.47
N VAL A 42 -1.88 -25.89 -7.44
CA VAL A 42 -3.27 -26.25 -7.80
C VAL A 42 -3.37 -26.65 -9.27
N ALA A 43 -2.79 -25.88 -10.19
CA ALA A 43 -2.81 -26.18 -11.61
C ALA A 43 -2.10 -27.51 -11.93
N GLU A 44 -0.97 -27.77 -11.29
CA GLU A 44 -0.22 -29.02 -11.45
C GLU A 44 -0.99 -30.22 -10.88
N LEU A 45 -1.65 -30.07 -9.72
CA LEU A 45 -2.52 -31.12 -9.17
C LEU A 45 -3.67 -31.42 -10.14
N MET A 46 -4.38 -30.39 -10.63
CA MET A 46 -5.52 -30.58 -11.54
C MET A 46 -5.08 -31.24 -12.86
N SER A 47 -3.96 -30.82 -13.44
CA SER A 47 -3.42 -31.43 -14.66
C SER A 47 -3.03 -32.90 -14.43
N THR A 48 -2.42 -33.21 -13.28
CA THR A 48 -2.01 -34.59 -12.95
C THR A 48 -3.24 -35.48 -12.70
N ILE A 49 -4.29 -34.96 -12.05
CA ILE A 49 -5.56 -35.68 -11.86
C ILE A 49 -6.24 -35.96 -13.20
N ASN A 50 -6.32 -34.97 -14.08
CA ASN A 50 -6.90 -35.17 -15.41
C ASN A 50 -6.12 -36.21 -16.22
N HIS A 51 -4.78 -36.20 -16.13
CA HIS A 51 -3.97 -37.24 -16.76
C HIS A 51 -4.27 -38.63 -16.18
N PHE A 52 -4.35 -38.74 -14.85
CA PHE A 52 -4.67 -40.00 -14.17
C PHE A 52 -6.07 -40.52 -14.55
N GLU A 53 -7.07 -39.64 -14.62
CA GLU A 53 -8.42 -39.98 -15.06
C GLU A 53 -8.45 -40.52 -16.49
N LEU A 54 -7.82 -39.82 -17.44
CA LEU A 54 -7.76 -40.24 -18.84
C LEU A 54 -7.01 -41.57 -19.02
N ALA A 55 -5.92 -41.76 -18.29
CA ALA A 55 -5.17 -43.02 -18.28
C ALA A 55 -6.06 -44.15 -17.74
N TYR A 56 -6.79 -43.92 -16.66
CA TYR A 56 -7.68 -44.92 -16.07
C TYR A 56 -8.87 -45.27 -16.97
N LEU A 57 -9.50 -44.28 -17.61
CA LEU A 57 -10.57 -44.50 -18.59
C LEU A 57 -10.08 -45.33 -19.79
N THR A 58 -8.86 -45.06 -20.27
CA THR A 58 -8.23 -45.83 -21.35
C THR A 58 -7.94 -47.26 -20.92
N TYR A 59 -7.35 -47.44 -19.72
CA TYR A 59 -7.07 -48.74 -19.13
C TYR A 59 -8.35 -49.57 -19.00
N LYS A 60 -9.43 -49.00 -18.45
CA LYS A 60 -10.73 -49.67 -18.29
C LYS A 60 -11.34 -50.11 -19.63
N LYS A 61 -11.17 -49.30 -20.68
CA LYS A 61 -11.66 -49.62 -22.03
C LYS A 61 -10.92 -50.81 -22.65
N GLN A 62 -9.60 -50.89 -22.43
CA GLN A 62 -8.72 -51.92 -22.98
C GLN A 62 -8.73 -53.22 -22.16
N ASN A 63 -8.82 -53.13 -20.83
CA ASN A 63 -8.68 -54.24 -19.90
C ASN A 63 -10.01 -54.57 -19.20
N ARG A 64 -11.03 -54.94 -19.98
CA ARG A 64 -12.34 -55.33 -19.43
C ARG A 64 -12.19 -56.54 -18.50
N GLY A 65 -12.45 -56.33 -17.21
CA GLY A 65 -12.44 -57.39 -16.19
C GLY A 65 -11.22 -57.40 -15.25
N LYS A 66 -10.19 -56.58 -15.50
CA LYS A 66 -9.10 -56.38 -14.52
C LYS A 66 -9.54 -55.48 -13.36
N LEU A 67 -8.90 -55.65 -12.20
CA LEU A 67 -9.19 -54.87 -11.01
C LEU A 67 -8.63 -53.45 -11.16
N ALA A 68 -9.26 -52.49 -10.46
CA ALA A 68 -8.80 -51.11 -10.41
C ALA A 68 -7.43 -50.96 -9.72
N HIS A 69 -7.08 -51.89 -8.81
CA HIS A 69 -5.80 -51.88 -8.12
C HIS A 69 -4.63 -52.14 -9.08
N ASP A 70 -4.81 -53.03 -10.06
CA ASP A 70 -3.80 -53.34 -11.07
C ASP A 70 -3.36 -52.07 -11.82
N PHE A 71 -4.30 -51.15 -12.08
CA PHE A 71 -3.98 -49.86 -12.69
C PHE A 71 -3.12 -48.98 -11.78
N ILE A 72 -3.43 -48.92 -10.48
CA ILE A 72 -2.65 -48.13 -9.51
C ILE A 72 -1.21 -48.66 -9.45
N ASP A 73 -1.03 -49.98 -9.38
CA ASP A 73 0.30 -50.60 -9.32
C ASP A 73 1.11 -50.31 -10.59
N GLU A 74 0.47 -50.40 -11.77
CA GLU A 74 1.08 -50.06 -13.05
C GLU A 74 1.37 -48.55 -13.20
N ASN A 75 0.71 -47.68 -12.42
CA ASN A 75 0.81 -46.21 -12.51
C ASN A 75 1.21 -45.57 -11.17
N ILE A 76 2.08 -46.25 -10.41
CA ILE A 76 2.50 -45.82 -9.07
C ILE A 76 3.17 -44.44 -9.10
N GLU A 77 3.89 -44.10 -10.17
CA GLU A 77 4.55 -42.79 -10.30
C GLU A 77 3.55 -41.64 -10.36
N ILE A 78 2.48 -41.77 -11.16
CA ILE A 78 1.42 -40.75 -11.27
C ILE A 78 0.69 -40.63 -9.94
N THR A 79 0.39 -41.76 -9.30
CA THR A 79 -0.25 -41.80 -7.98
C THR A 79 0.61 -41.10 -6.92
N ASN A 80 1.91 -41.39 -6.88
CA ASN A 80 2.86 -40.72 -5.99
C ASN A 80 2.96 -39.23 -6.26
N LYS A 81 2.94 -38.81 -7.53
CA LYS A 81 2.94 -37.39 -7.91
C LYS A 81 1.69 -36.68 -7.39
N ILE A 82 0.51 -37.30 -7.50
CA ILE A 82 -0.74 -36.76 -6.92
C ILE A 82 -0.60 -36.58 -5.41
N GLN A 83 -0.14 -37.60 -4.68
CA GLN A 83 0.04 -37.53 -3.23
C GLN A 83 1.04 -36.44 -2.84
N LEU A 84 2.16 -36.34 -3.55
CA LEU A 84 3.13 -35.26 -3.36
C LEU A 84 2.48 -33.88 -3.49
N MET A 85 1.67 -33.66 -4.54
CA MET A 85 0.98 -32.38 -4.75
C MET A 85 -0.05 -32.09 -3.66
N ILE A 86 -0.82 -33.08 -3.23
CA ILE A 86 -1.79 -32.95 -2.12
C ILE A 86 -1.07 -32.54 -0.83
N HIS A 87 0.04 -33.19 -0.49
CA HIS A 87 0.82 -32.84 0.70
C HIS A 87 1.45 -31.46 0.58
N LYS A 88 2.00 -31.11 -0.59
CA LYS A 88 2.59 -29.80 -0.86
C LYS A 88 1.59 -28.66 -0.68
N ILE A 89 0.37 -28.83 -1.21
CA ILE A 89 -0.72 -27.86 -1.03
C ILE A 89 -1.12 -27.79 0.44
N ASN A 90 -1.33 -28.92 1.11
CA ASN A 90 -1.68 -28.95 2.54
C ASN A 90 -0.67 -28.22 3.42
N LEU A 91 0.64 -28.41 3.18
CA LEU A 91 1.71 -27.75 3.94
C LEU A 91 1.78 -26.23 3.68
N ARG A 92 1.30 -25.77 2.52
CA ARG A 92 1.27 -24.35 2.15
C ARG A 92 0.08 -23.61 2.78
N LEU A 93 -1.01 -24.32 3.03
CA LEU A 93 -2.24 -23.76 3.56
C LEU A 93 -2.17 -23.60 5.08
N ASN A 94 -2.74 -22.50 5.58
CA ASN A 94 -2.98 -22.33 7.00
C ASN A 94 -4.31 -23.03 7.39
N PRO A 95 -4.32 -23.99 8.32
CA PRO A 95 -5.53 -24.71 8.71
C PRO A 95 -6.70 -23.81 9.12
N ASN A 96 -6.41 -22.72 9.84
CA ASN A 96 -7.45 -21.83 10.37
C ASN A 96 -8.12 -20.97 9.29
N ASP A 97 -7.39 -20.64 8.22
CA ASP A 97 -7.89 -19.76 7.15
C ASP A 97 -8.41 -20.55 5.94
N SER A 98 -8.09 -21.84 5.85
CA SER A 98 -8.26 -22.65 4.64
C SER A 98 -9.05 -23.95 4.87
N GLU A 99 -9.78 -24.07 5.97
CA GLU A 99 -10.53 -25.29 6.34
C GLU A 99 -11.40 -25.81 5.19
N GLY A 100 -12.13 -24.93 4.50
CA GLY A 100 -12.97 -25.30 3.37
C GLY A 100 -12.20 -25.91 2.20
N LEU A 101 -11.02 -25.38 1.87
CA LEU A 101 -10.17 -25.91 0.80
C LEU A 101 -9.53 -27.25 1.21
N ILE A 102 -9.07 -27.35 2.46
CA ILE A 102 -8.48 -28.57 3.02
C ILE A 102 -9.51 -29.71 3.02
N LYS A 103 -10.78 -29.41 3.38
CA LYS A 103 -11.88 -30.38 3.33
C LYS A 103 -12.09 -30.93 1.93
N GLU A 104 -12.15 -30.07 0.92
CA GLU A 104 -12.32 -30.51 -0.48
C GLU A 104 -11.08 -31.26 -1.00
N LEU A 105 -9.87 -30.84 -0.62
CA LEU A 105 -8.64 -31.54 -0.96
C LEU A 105 -8.60 -32.96 -0.37
N ASN A 106 -9.06 -33.13 0.87
CA ASN A 106 -9.17 -34.45 1.51
C ASN A 106 -10.25 -35.32 0.86
N LYS A 107 -11.37 -34.72 0.44
CA LYS A 107 -12.41 -35.43 -0.32
C LYS A 107 -11.86 -35.91 -1.66
N LEU A 108 -11.16 -35.05 -2.38
CA LEU A 108 -10.47 -35.37 -3.63
C LEU A 108 -9.49 -36.53 -3.43
N ASN A 109 -8.67 -36.49 -2.37
CA ASN A 109 -7.73 -37.57 -2.06
C ASN A 109 -8.42 -38.93 -1.86
N LYS A 110 -9.53 -38.96 -1.11
CA LYS A 110 -10.30 -40.19 -0.87
C LYS A 110 -10.83 -40.80 -2.18
N ILE A 111 -11.30 -39.96 -3.11
CA ILE A 111 -11.77 -40.42 -4.42
C ILE A 111 -10.61 -40.99 -5.24
N LEU A 112 -9.44 -40.35 -5.20
CA LEU A 112 -8.27 -40.78 -5.99
C LEU A 112 -7.62 -42.07 -5.48
N ILE A 113 -7.71 -42.35 -4.17
CA ILE A 113 -7.25 -43.62 -3.58
C ILE A 113 -8.21 -44.78 -3.89
N SER A 114 -9.43 -44.47 -4.33
CA SER A 114 -10.47 -45.45 -4.69
C SER A 114 -10.89 -45.31 -6.16
N PRO A 115 -10.15 -45.88 -7.14
CA PRO A 115 -10.43 -45.62 -8.56
C PRO A 115 -11.81 -46.09 -9.02
N SER A 116 -12.45 -47.02 -8.32
CA SER A 116 -13.85 -47.40 -8.56
C SER A 116 -14.83 -46.25 -8.26
N GLU A 117 -14.52 -45.37 -7.32
CA GLU A 117 -15.32 -44.19 -6.96
C GLU A 117 -15.09 -43.01 -7.91
N MET A 118 -13.95 -42.94 -8.61
CA MET A 118 -13.66 -41.87 -9.58
C MET A 118 -14.68 -41.82 -10.73
N ILE A 119 -15.02 -42.98 -11.30
CA ILE A 119 -15.88 -43.06 -12.49
C ILE A 119 -17.38 -43.06 -12.13
N LYS A 120 -17.71 -43.17 -10.83
CA LYS A 120 -19.10 -43.24 -10.40
C LYS A 120 -19.73 -41.84 -10.39
N ASP A 121 -20.86 -41.66 -11.07
CA ASP A 121 -21.76 -40.50 -10.97
C ASP A 121 -21.08 -39.11 -11.07
N ASN A 122 -20.09 -38.94 -11.97
CA ASN A 122 -19.30 -37.71 -12.14
C ASN A 122 -18.68 -37.19 -10.83
N ASN A 123 -18.36 -38.09 -9.89
CA ASN A 123 -17.91 -37.73 -8.55
C ASN A 123 -16.56 -36.98 -8.57
N LEU A 124 -15.63 -37.40 -9.44
CA LEU A 124 -14.33 -36.73 -9.58
C LEU A 124 -14.48 -35.32 -10.19
N GLU A 125 -15.29 -35.16 -11.23
CA GLU A 125 -15.57 -33.85 -11.85
C GLU A 125 -16.20 -32.89 -10.83
N ASN A 126 -17.19 -33.37 -10.07
CA ASN A 126 -17.82 -32.57 -9.01
C ASN A 126 -16.81 -32.18 -7.92
N ALA A 127 -15.95 -33.10 -7.49
CA ALA A 127 -14.94 -32.82 -6.47
C ALA A 127 -13.85 -31.85 -6.96
N THR A 128 -13.38 -31.99 -8.20
CA THR A 128 -12.40 -31.07 -8.80
C THR A 128 -12.97 -29.67 -8.98
N ASN A 129 -14.24 -29.55 -9.38
CA ASN A 129 -14.94 -28.26 -9.46
C ASN A 129 -15.09 -27.59 -8.09
N GLN A 130 -15.52 -28.34 -7.07
CA GLN A 130 -15.64 -27.83 -5.69
C GLN A 130 -14.27 -27.40 -5.12
N PHE A 131 -13.23 -28.20 -5.34
CA PHE A 131 -11.86 -27.85 -4.96
C PHE A 131 -11.39 -26.55 -5.64
N THR A 132 -11.63 -26.44 -6.96
CA THR A 132 -11.26 -25.26 -7.75
C THR A 132 -11.98 -24.00 -7.28
N GLU A 133 -13.27 -24.10 -6.96
CA GLU A 133 -14.06 -22.98 -6.42
C GLU A 133 -13.50 -22.50 -5.06
N LYS A 134 -13.17 -23.44 -4.17
CA LYS A 134 -12.54 -23.10 -2.87
C LYS A 134 -11.15 -22.51 -3.05
N ALA A 135 -10.35 -23.03 -3.99
CA ALA A 135 -9.03 -22.49 -4.30
C ALA A 135 -9.15 -21.03 -4.80
N HIS A 136 -10.07 -20.76 -5.73
CA HIS A 136 -10.35 -19.39 -6.20
C HIS A 136 -10.77 -18.45 -5.08
N THR A 137 -11.60 -18.92 -4.15
CA THR A 137 -12.04 -18.12 -3.00
C THR A 137 -10.85 -17.70 -2.13
N ILE A 138 -9.96 -18.64 -1.79
CA ILE A 138 -8.75 -18.34 -1.01
C ILE A 138 -7.82 -17.38 -1.75
N LEU A 139 -7.54 -17.65 -3.02
CA LEU A 139 -6.67 -16.80 -3.84
C LEU A 139 -7.24 -15.38 -3.98
N LYS A 140 -8.56 -15.24 -4.14
CA LYS A 140 -9.23 -13.93 -4.20
C LYS A 140 -9.12 -13.20 -2.87
N ASN A 141 -9.37 -13.88 -1.75
CA ASN A 141 -9.27 -13.27 -0.43
C ASN A 141 -7.86 -12.74 -0.15
N GLU A 142 -6.83 -13.53 -0.46
CA GLU A 142 -5.44 -13.09 -0.29
C GLU A 142 -5.06 -11.98 -1.28
N TRP A 143 -5.56 -12.00 -2.51
CA TRP A 143 -5.38 -10.90 -3.45
C TRP A 143 -6.00 -9.59 -2.93
N GLU A 144 -7.18 -9.65 -2.33
CA GLU A 144 -7.78 -8.48 -1.67
C GLU A 144 -6.95 -8.01 -0.47
N ARG A 145 -6.34 -8.92 0.30
CA ARG A 145 -5.43 -8.51 1.39
C ARG A 145 -4.20 -7.79 0.84
N VAL A 146 -3.58 -8.30 -0.23
CA VAL A 146 -2.44 -7.66 -0.91
C VAL A 146 -2.80 -6.26 -1.39
N LYS A 147 -3.93 -6.10 -2.08
CA LYS A 147 -4.37 -4.77 -2.58
C LYS A 147 -4.64 -3.78 -1.47
N LYS A 148 -5.21 -4.24 -0.35
CA LYS A 148 -5.52 -3.36 0.78
C LYS A 148 -4.27 -3.03 1.60
N GLY A 149 -3.21 -3.85 1.56
CA GLY A 149 -1.99 -3.67 2.36
C GLY A 149 -2.18 -3.93 3.86
N GLU A 150 -1.11 -3.84 4.65
CA GLU A 150 -1.17 -4.06 6.10
C GLU A 150 -1.96 -2.97 6.83
N PRO A 151 -2.77 -3.31 7.86
CA PRO A 151 -3.49 -2.31 8.66
C PRO A 151 -2.56 -1.22 9.22
N TRP A 152 -1.37 -1.60 9.70
CA TRP A 152 -0.38 -0.67 10.23
C TRP A 152 0.17 0.29 9.18
N PHE A 153 0.38 -0.19 7.95
CA PHE A 153 0.77 0.66 6.83
C PHE A 153 -0.32 1.68 6.51
N ARG A 154 -1.60 1.30 6.55
CA ARG A 154 -2.72 2.23 6.35
C ARG A 154 -2.73 3.34 7.41
N PHE A 155 -2.51 3.00 8.68
CA PHE A 155 -2.42 4.00 9.74
C PHE A 155 -1.21 4.93 9.56
N THR A 156 -0.04 4.37 9.23
CA THR A 156 1.17 5.16 9.02
C THR A 156 1.03 6.11 7.84
N LYS A 157 0.41 5.65 6.75
CA LYS A 157 0.08 6.47 5.58
C LYS A 157 -0.79 7.68 5.95
N TRP A 158 -1.88 7.46 6.67
CA TRP A 158 -2.75 8.57 7.11
C TRP A 158 -2.05 9.50 8.11
N GLY A 159 -1.23 8.95 9.01
CA GLY A 159 -0.41 9.75 9.92
C GLY A 159 0.55 10.69 9.18
N ILE A 160 1.24 10.18 8.14
CA ILE A 160 2.12 10.99 7.29
C ILE A 160 1.34 12.09 6.56
N VAL A 161 0.17 11.78 6.02
CA VAL A 161 -0.69 12.76 5.35
C VAL A 161 -1.12 13.87 6.31
N VAL A 162 -1.57 13.52 7.52
CA VAL A 162 -1.96 14.50 8.55
C VAL A 162 -0.78 15.37 8.97
N LEU A 163 0.39 14.76 9.22
CA LEU A 163 1.61 15.52 9.56
C LEU A 163 2.02 16.48 8.45
N PHE A 164 1.88 16.09 7.18
CA PHE A 164 2.15 16.96 6.05
C PHE A 164 1.21 18.18 6.04
N PHE A 165 -0.09 17.98 6.25
CA PHE A 165 -1.06 19.09 6.32
C PHE A 165 -0.81 20.01 7.52
N ILE A 166 -0.46 19.46 8.69
CA ILE A 166 -0.10 20.27 9.87
C ILE A 166 1.14 21.13 9.55
N GLY A 167 2.18 20.52 8.98
CA GLY A 167 3.39 21.23 8.57
C GLY A 167 3.10 22.32 7.53
N PHE A 168 2.22 22.04 6.57
CA PHE A 168 1.79 23.00 5.56
C PHE A 168 1.05 24.20 6.16
N ILE A 169 0.12 23.97 7.11
CA ILE A 169 -0.60 25.04 7.80
C ILE A 169 0.38 25.92 8.61
N ILE A 170 1.31 25.32 9.35
CA ILE A 170 2.33 26.04 10.10
C ILE A 170 3.20 26.89 9.16
N PHE A 171 3.58 26.33 8.01
CA PHE A 171 4.38 27.03 7.01
C PHE A 171 3.65 28.26 6.44
N VAL A 172 2.39 28.11 6.04
CA VAL A 172 1.57 29.22 5.53
C VAL A 172 1.36 30.29 6.60
N GLY A 173 1.02 29.90 7.83
CA GLY A 173 0.86 30.85 8.94
C GLY A 173 2.16 31.59 9.27
N SER A 174 3.31 30.92 9.15
CA SER A 174 4.62 31.56 9.34
C SER A 174 4.89 32.64 8.30
N ILE A 175 4.53 32.41 7.03
CA ILE A 175 4.63 33.41 5.96
C ILE A 175 3.74 34.62 6.25
N GLU A 176 2.50 34.38 6.68
CA GLU A 176 1.55 35.45 6.99
C GLU A 176 2.03 36.33 8.16
N VAL A 177 2.57 35.72 9.23
CA VAL A 177 3.16 36.45 10.35
C VAL A 177 4.35 37.31 9.91
N VAL A 178 5.21 36.78 9.03
CA VAL A 178 6.35 37.53 8.49
C VAL A 178 5.87 38.73 7.65
N ASN A 179 4.86 38.53 6.81
CA ASN A 179 4.26 39.61 6.01
C ASN A 179 3.61 40.67 6.90
N SER A 180 2.84 40.28 7.91
CA SER A 180 2.22 41.20 8.87
C SER A 180 3.26 42.06 9.61
N LYS A 181 4.38 41.47 10.04
CA LYS A 181 5.49 42.24 10.65
C LYS A 181 6.08 43.26 9.68
N LYS A 182 6.25 42.89 8.40
CA LYS A 182 6.76 43.79 7.37
C LYS A 182 5.82 44.96 7.13
N ASP A 183 4.52 44.72 7.04
CA ASP A 183 3.50 45.77 6.85
C ASP A 183 3.45 46.73 8.05
N ASN A 184 3.50 46.19 9.28
CA ASN A 184 3.57 46.99 10.50
C ASN A 184 4.83 47.88 10.54
N GLN A 185 5.98 47.36 10.10
CA GLN A 185 7.23 48.13 10.04
C GLN A 185 7.13 49.27 9.00
N ILE A 186 6.57 48.99 7.81
CA ILE A 186 6.36 50.00 6.77
C ILE A 186 5.43 51.11 7.26
N SER A 187 4.34 50.76 7.96
CA SER A 187 3.40 51.75 8.50
C SER A 187 4.04 52.66 9.56
N THR A 188 4.94 52.11 10.38
CA THR A 188 5.69 52.87 11.40
C THR A 188 6.66 53.85 10.73
N LEU A 189 7.41 53.40 9.73
CA LEU A 189 8.34 54.25 8.96
C LEU A 189 7.62 55.37 8.20
N GLN A 190 6.43 55.11 7.66
CA GLN A 190 5.61 56.15 7.02
C GLN A 190 5.12 57.20 8.02
N LYS A 191 4.70 56.79 9.23
CA LYS A 191 4.31 57.73 10.29
C LYS A 191 5.47 58.63 10.70
N GLU A 192 6.66 58.06 10.91
CA GLU A 192 7.88 58.81 11.25
C GLU A 192 8.26 59.80 10.13
N SER A 193 8.22 59.37 8.87
CA SER A 193 8.49 60.23 7.71
C SER A 193 7.49 61.40 7.61
N ASN A 194 6.21 61.14 7.82
CA ASN A 194 5.16 62.18 7.79
C ASN A 194 5.34 63.20 8.93
N GLN A 195 5.70 62.75 10.13
CA GLN A 195 5.99 63.64 11.26
C GLN A 195 7.20 64.53 10.98
N LEU A 196 8.28 63.97 10.41
CA LEU A 196 9.46 64.72 10.02
C LEU A 196 9.15 65.78 8.97
N ASN A 197 8.34 65.44 7.96
CA ASN A 197 7.92 66.37 6.91
C ASN A 197 7.05 67.51 7.48
N HIS A 198 6.14 67.20 8.40
CA HIS A 198 5.33 68.21 9.08
C HIS A 198 6.21 69.17 9.90
N GLN A 199 7.19 68.64 10.64
CA GLN A 199 8.14 69.45 11.42
C GLN A 199 8.96 70.38 10.51
N LYS A 200 9.48 69.86 9.38
CA LYS A 200 10.18 70.66 8.37
C LYS A 200 9.30 71.78 7.79
N ALA A 201 8.02 71.50 7.53
CA ALA A 201 7.08 72.51 7.02
C ALA A 201 6.85 73.65 8.03
N ILE A 202 6.71 73.32 9.33
CA ILE A 202 6.58 74.33 10.39
C ILE A 202 7.84 75.20 10.48
N VAL A 203 9.03 74.59 10.41
CA VAL A 203 10.30 75.32 10.44
C VAL A 203 10.42 76.25 9.23
N ASN A 204 10.15 75.75 8.02
CA ASN A 204 10.17 76.58 6.80
C ASN A 204 9.18 77.75 6.88
N LYS A 205 7.97 77.53 7.39
CA LYS A 205 6.97 78.60 7.57
C LYS A 205 7.48 79.68 8.52
N LYS A 206 8.08 79.29 9.65
CA LYS A 206 8.69 80.24 10.61
C LYS A 206 9.83 81.05 9.98
N VAL A 207 10.67 80.40 9.17
CA VAL A 207 11.78 81.08 8.45
C VAL A 207 11.25 82.10 7.44
N ILE A 208 10.18 81.76 6.71
CA ILE A 208 9.54 82.68 5.76
C ILE A 208 8.93 83.87 6.51
N GLU A 209 8.21 83.64 7.61
CA GLU A 209 7.62 84.70 8.43
C GLU A 209 8.69 85.62 9.05
N SER A 210 9.84 85.09 9.48
CA SER A 210 10.94 85.94 9.96
C SER A 210 11.57 86.76 8.85
N ASN A 211 11.71 86.20 7.64
CA ASN A 211 12.27 86.93 6.49
C ASN A 211 11.34 88.06 6.02
N ILE A 212 10.02 87.85 6.04
CA ILE A 212 9.03 88.89 5.71
C ILE A 212 9.11 90.04 6.72
N LYS A 213 9.14 89.75 8.03
CA LYS A 213 9.27 90.78 9.08
C LYS A 213 10.58 91.58 8.94
N THR A 214 11.67 90.94 8.55
CA THR A 214 12.97 91.61 8.35
C THR A 214 12.97 92.52 7.12
N ASN A 215 12.26 92.14 6.05
CA ASN A 215 12.10 92.99 4.88
C ASN A 215 11.17 94.18 5.14
N GLU A 216 10.09 94.01 5.90
CA GLU A 216 9.20 95.12 6.29
C GLU A 216 9.93 96.17 7.15
N SER A 217 10.83 95.75 8.05
CA SER A 217 11.67 96.68 8.82
C SER A 217 12.68 97.46 7.98
N ASN A 218 13.14 96.91 6.85
CA ASN A 218 14.10 97.56 5.96
C ASN A 218 13.45 98.51 4.94
N VAL A 219 12.15 98.41 4.71
CA VAL A 219 11.40 99.33 3.82
C VAL A 219 10.99 100.61 4.54
N SER A 220 10.91 100.61 5.88
CA SER A 220 10.57 101.81 6.68
C SER A 220 11.76 102.74 6.99
N THR A 221 12.95 102.47 6.44
CA THR A 221 14.21 103.24 6.70
C THR A 221 14.82 103.88 5.45
N LYS A 222 14.05 104.04 4.37
CA LYS A 222 14.39 104.88 3.21
C LYS A 222 13.31 105.91 2.99
#